data_AF-A0A819A9P9-F1
#
_entry.id   AF-A0A819A9P9-F1
#
_cell.length_a   1.000
_cell.length_b   1.000
_cell.length_c   1.000
_cell.angle_alpha   90.00
_cell.angle_beta   90.00
_cell.angle_gamma   90.00
#
_symmetry.space_group_name_H-M   'P 1'
#
loop_
_entity.id
_entity.type
_entity.pdbx_description
1 polymer ?
#
loop_
_entity_poly.entity_id
_entity_poly.type
_entity_poly.pdbx_seq_one_letter_code
_entity_poly.pdbx_strand_id
1 'polypeptide(L)'
;VKSIVQCFDNIYLVSKREEITYATFSRLQADINCMNDSIKYSSWKYLLNIASSELPLKTNSELVKILSIYQGHNDIEGIWKKRNMERTDYVWQTLNKTGDRYGSHLKNTGIKKQPPPDNLLIFKGSAYGAFSRAFVEFVLTNEVAKRLLEWSRDTYSPDEHYWATLNYNPHLNPPGGYKVKLHISFVFIILAKTDPTIWTSRYVNWGESRCYGQIIRGICVFGSLDLPSLLNRHELIANKFYLHTDPIAYQCLEELIFNRSKLDLPLNDATFYRRMPFLLAS
;
A
#
# COMPACT_ATOMS: atom_id res chain seq x y z
N VAL A 1 -19.38 11.94 -6.84
CA VAL A 1 -17.95 12.20 -7.12
C VAL A 1 -17.74 13.38 -8.06
N LYS A 2 -18.26 13.38 -9.31
CA LYS A 2 -18.09 14.53 -10.25
C LYS A 2 -18.43 15.90 -9.62
N SER A 3 -19.56 16.00 -8.92
CA SER A 3 -19.98 17.24 -8.26
C SER A 3 -19.02 17.68 -7.14
N ILE A 4 -18.38 16.74 -6.43
CA ILE A 4 -17.39 17.06 -5.39
C ILE A 4 -16.13 17.60 -6.06
N VAL A 5 -15.65 16.92 -7.10
CA VAL A 5 -14.45 17.30 -7.86
C VAL A 5 -14.55 18.72 -8.40
N GLN A 6 -15.72 19.15 -8.87
CA GLN A 6 -15.95 20.51 -9.37
C GLN A 6 -15.79 21.60 -8.32
N CYS A 7 -15.78 21.27 -7.03
CA CYS A 7 -15.63 22.24 -5.95
C CYS A 7 -14.17 22.52 -5.56
N PHE A 8 -13.19 21.79 -6.09
CA PHE A 8 -11.80 21.88 -5.65
C PHE A 8 -10.81 21.78 -6.83
N ASP A 9 -9.95 22.78 -6.97
CA ASP A 9 -8.96 22.84 -8.08
C ASP A 9 -7.89 21.73 -7.98
N ASN A 10 -7.64 21.23 -6.77
CA ASN A 10 -6.64 20.22 -6.47
C ASN A 10 -7.21 18.79 -6.39
N ILE A 11 -8.48 18.60 -6.76
CA ILE A 11 -9.12 17.28 -6.87
C ILE A 11 -9.51 17.06 -8.33
N TYR A 12 -9.19 15.89 -8.87
CA TYR A 12 -9.54 15.53 -10.24
C TYR A 12 -9.94 14.06 -10.34
N LEU A 13 -10.66 13.73 -11.41
CA LEU A 13 -10.87 12.34 -11.80
C LEU A 13 -9.71 11.88 -12.67
N VAL A 14 -9.23 10.66 -12.44
CA VAL A 14 -8.22 10.03 -13.30
C VAL A 14 -8.68 10.02 -14.76
N SER A 15 -7.76 10.36 -15.66
CA SER A 15 -8.00 10.45 -17.10
C SER A 15 -8.37 9.11 -17.71
N LYS A 16 -7.78 8.02 -17.21
CA LYS A 16 -8.06 6.64 -17.60
C LYS A 16 -8.60 5.83 -16.41
N ARG A 17 -9.87 5.43 -16.52
CA ARG A 17 -10.56 4.61 -15.51
C ARG A 17 -10.48 3.14 -15.87
N GLU A 18 -10.19 2.31 -14.87
CA GLU A 18 -10.19 0.85 -15.00
C GLU A 18 -11.45 0.26 -14.35
N GLU A 19 -11.95 -0.82 -14.94
CA GLU A 19 -12.97 -1.64 -14.28
C GLU A 19 -12.29 -2.64 -13.36
N ILE A 20 -12.27 -2.34 -12.05
CA ILE A 20 -11.49 -3.11 -11.08
C ILE A 20 -12.15 -4.46 -10.81
N THR A 21 -11.41 -5.53 -11.09
CA THR A 21 -11.77 -6.91 -10.76
C THR A 21 -10.79 -7.45 -9.71
N TYR A 22 -11.31 -8.07 -8.65
CA TYR A 22 -10.52 -8.56 -7.52
C TYR A 22 -9.35 -9.46 -7.96
N ALA A 23 -8.17 -9.24 -7.35
CA ALA A 23 -6.90 -9.91 -7.63
C ALA A 23 -6.33 -9.76 -9.05
N THR A 24 -7.03 -9.07 -9.97
CA THR A 24 -6.53 -8.86 -11.33
C THR A 24 -5.61 -7.65 -11.43
N PHE A 25 -4.86 -7.58 -12.53
CA PHE A 25 -4.00 -6.45 -12.87
C PHE A 25 -4.70 -5.09 -12.91
N SER A 26 -6.02 -5.04 -13.13
CA SER A 26 -6.81 -3.80 -13.14
C SER A 26 -6.64 -2.96 -11.87
N ARG A 27 -6.46 -3.59 -10.70
CA ARG A 27 -6.26 -2.88 -9.43
C ARG A 27 -4.93 -2.14 -9.41
N LEU A 28 -3.85 -2.78 -9.86
CA LEU A 28 -2.54 -2.17 -10.01
C LEU A 28 -2.55 -1.08 -11.08
N GLN A 29 -3.18 -1.35 -12.23
CA GLN A 29 -3.29 -0.40 -13.34
C GLN A 29 -4.03 0.89 -12.94
N ALA A 30 -5.04 0.80 -12.06
CA ALA A 30 -5.75 1.97 -11.55
C ALA A 30 -4.80 2.94 -10.80
N ASP A 31 -3.89 2.41 -9.97
CA ASP A 31 -2.89 3.24 -9.27
C ASP A 31 -1.85 3.81 -10.24
N ILE A 32 -1.41 3.03 -11.24
CA ILE A 32 -0.49 3.51 -12.29
C ILE A 32 -1.12 4.66 -13.08
N ASN A 33 -2.41 4.58 -13.41
CA ASN A 33 -3.12 5.66 -14.09
C ASN A 33 -3.18 6.93 -13.22
N CYS A 34 -3.45 6.78 -11.92
CA CYS A 34 -3.39 7.89 -10.98
C CYS A 34 -2.00 8.50 -10.90
N MET A 35 -0.94 7.69 -10.78
CA MET A 35 0.45 8.13 -10.78
C MET A 35 0.80 8.94 -12.04
N ASN A 36 0.39 8.47 -13.21
CA ASN A 36 0.64 9.13 -14.49
C ASN A 36 -0.03 10.52 -14.61
N ASP A 37 -1.19 10.71 -13.97
CA ASP A 37 -1.83 12.03 -13.92
C ASP A 37 -1.22 12.91 -12.83
N SER A 38 -0.93 12.35 -11.66
CA SER A 38 -0.33 13.07 -10.53
C SER A 38 1.05 13.63 -10.84
N ILE A 39 1.85 12.93 -11.64
CA ILE A 39 3.24 13.34 -11.94
C ILE A 39 3.32 14.69 -12.67
N LYS A 40 2.25 15.09 -13.37
CA LYS A 40 2.17 16.37 -14.11
C LYS A 40 2.23 17.59 -13.18
N TYR A 41 1.89 17.42 -11.91
CA TYR A 41 1.96 18.47 -10.88
C TYR A 41 3.29 18.36 -10.13
N SER A 42 4.06 19.44 -10.00
CA SER A 42 5.44 19.41 -9.48
C SER A 42 5.58 19.58 -7.96
N SER A 43 4.52 19.98 -7.25
CA SER A 43 4.61 20.46 -5.87
C SER A 43 4.64 19.37 -4.79
N TRP A 44 4.11 18.18 -5.06
CA TRP A 44 3.96 17.12 -4.05
C TRP A 44 5.25 16.31 -3.83
N LYS A 45 5.41 15.73 -2.64
CA LYS A 45 6.61 14.99 -2.22
C LYS A 45 6.40 13.49 -2.11
N TYR A 46 5.22 13.09 -1.65
CA TYR A 46 4.80 11.70 -1.48
C TYR A 46 3.41 11.47 -2.04
N LEU A 47 3.20 10.28 -2.58
CA LEU A 47 1.90 9.75 -2.95
C LEU A 47 1.51 8.66 -1.94
N LEU A 48 0.31 8.77 -1.37
CA LEU A 48 -0.32 7.73 -0.56
C LEU A 48 -1.53 7.22 -1.35
N ASN A 49 -1.53 5.97 -1.77
CA ASN A 49 -2.69 5.37 -2.42
C ASN A 49 -3.69 4.86 -1.37
N ILE A 50 -4.97 5.17 -1.53
CA ILE A 50 -6.00 4.86 -0.54
C ILE A 50 -7.21 4.17 -1.16
N ALA A 51 -7.83 3.28 -0.41
CA ALA A 51 -9.11 2.68 -0.75
C ALA A 51 -10.27 3.36 0.01
N SER A 52 -11.50 3.21 -0.50
CA SER A 52 -12.70 3.82 0.10
C SER A 52 -13.04 3.30 1.49
N SER A 53 -12.42 2.20 1.93
CA SER A 53 -12.63 1.57 3.23
C SER A 53 -11.55 1.94 4.25
N GLU A 54 -10.69 2.90 3.94
CA GLU A 54 -9.59 3.33 4.81
C GLU A 54 -9.87 4.69 5.44
N LEU A 55 -9.38 4.86 6.67
CA LEU A 55 -9.40 6.13 7.38
C LEU A 55 -8.00 6.48 7.91
N PRO A 56 -7.61 7.77 7.90
CA PRO A 56 -6.33 8.19 8.46
C PRO A 56 -6.31 8.02 9.99
N LEU A 57 -5.15 7.64 10.53
CA LEU A 57 -4.86 7.63 11.97
C LEU A 57 -4.05 8.86 12.40
N LYS A 58 -3.58 9.64 11.43
CA LYS A 58 -2.75 10.83 11.58
C LYS A 58 -3.42 12.01 10.90
N THR A 59 -3.33 13.18 11.51
CA THR A 59 -3.71 14.46 10.91
C THR A 59 -2.77 14.81 9.75
N ASN A 60 -3.17 15.74 8.87
CA ASN A 60 -2.29 16.21 7.79
C ASN A 60 -0.96 16.79 8.33
N SER A 61 -0.99 17.55 9.44
CA SER A 61 0.23 18.08 10.06
C SER A 61 1.17 16.97 10.53
N GLU A 62 0.64 15.92 11.17
CA GLU A 62 1.42 14.75 11.57
C GLU A 62 1.96 13.98 10.36
N LEU A 63 1.16 13.78 9.31
CA LEU A 63 1.61 13.15 8.06
C LEU A 63 2.78 13.92 7.45
N VAL A 64 2.69 15.26 7.37
CA VAL A 64 3.78 16.10 6.87
C VAL A 64 5.04 15.95 7.73
N LYS A 65 4.91 15.98 9.06
CA LYS A 65 6.04 15.79 10.00
C LYS A 65 6.68 14.40 9.83
N ILE A 66 5.88 13.34 9.71
CA ILE A 66 6.36 11.96 9.53
C ILE A 66 7.03 11.78 8.16
N LEU A 67 6.36 12.15 7.07
CA LEU A 67 6.90 11.98 5.71
C LEU A 67 8.14 12.85 5.46
N SER A 68 8.29 13.96 6.19
CA SER A 68 9.53 14.75 6.18
C SER A 68 10.71 13.98 6.80
N ILE A 69 10.46 13.16 7.83
CA ILE A 69 11.48 12.29 8.44
C ILE A 69 11.94 11.21 7.45
N TYR A 70 11.08 10.78 6.51
CA TYR A 70 11.43 9.73 5.56
C TYR A 70 12.48 10.16 4.53
N GLN A 71 12.73 11.47 4.35
CA GLN A 71 13.84 11.98 3.53
C GLN A 71 13.89 11.41 2.09
N GLY A 72 12.73 11.22 1.46
CA GLY A 72 12.63 10.67 0.10
C GLY A 72 12.65 9.14 0.03
N HIS A 73 12.78 8.42 1.16
CA HIS A 73 12.62 6.97 1.20
C HIS A 73 11.15 6.56 1.11
N ASN A 74 10.90 5.38 0.55
CA ASN A 74 9.56 4.82 0.44
C ASN A 74 9.23 3.97 1.67
N ASP A 75 7.95 3.96 2.06
CA ASP A 75 7.41 3.02 3.05
C ASP A 75 6.48 2.03 2.34
N ILE A 76 7.06 0.91 1.91
CA ILE A 76 6.42 -0.14 1.11
C ILE A 76 6.72 -1.48 1.75
N GLU A 77 5.69 -2.27 2.04
CA GLU A 77 5.84 -3.61 2.60
C GLU A 77 6.64 -4.53 1.65
N GLY A 78 7.60 -5.29 2.20
CA GLY A 78 8.42 -6.20 1.40
C GLY A 78 8.98 -7.39 2.17
N ILE A 79 8.61 -8.60 1.76
CA ILE A 79 9.05 -9.87 2.34
C ILE A 79 9.49 -10.82 1.22
N TRP A 80 10.77 -11.22 1.24
CA TRP A 80 11.33 -12.14 0.25
C TRP A 80 10.81 -13.58 0.39
N LYS A 81 10.99 -14.20 1.56
CA LYS A 81 10.82 -15.67 1.75
C LYS A 81 9.39 -16.15 1.98
N LYS A 82 8.40 -15.26 2.07
CA LYS A 82 6.98 -15.62 2.34
C LYS A 82 6.07 -15.40 1.12
N ARG A 83 6.62 -15.24 -0.09
CA ARG A 83 5.81 -15.09 -1.30
C ARG A 83 5.05 -16.38 -1.61
N ASN A 84 3.82 -16.25 -2.09
CA ASN A 84 3.11 -17.38 -2.68
C ASN A 84 3.59 -17.53 -4.13
N MET A 85 4.40 -18.57 -4.38
CA MET A 85 4.96 -18.86 -5.70
C MET A 85 3.88 -19.13 -6.74
N GLU A 86 2.76 -19.76 -6.36
CA GLU A 86 1.67 -20.07 -7.29
C GLU A 86 1.09 -18.80 -7.96
N ARG A 87 1.01 -17.70 -7.21
CA ARG A 87 0.46 -16.42 -7.70
C ARG A 87 1.30 -15.78 -8.80
N THR A 88 2.60 -16.08 -8.84
CA THR A 88 3.60 -15.35 -9.63
C THR A 88 4.39 -16.23 -10.61
N ASP A 89 4.46 -17.53 -10.36
CA ASP A 89 5.19 -18.49 -11.20
C ASP A 89 4.31 -19.11 -12.30
N TYR A 90 2.99 -18.86 -12.28
CA TYR A 90 2.03 -19.37 -13.26
C TYR A 90 1.19 -18.26 -13.88
N VAL A 91 0.70 -18.50 -15.09
CA VAL A 91 -0.19 -17.61 -15.84
C VAL A 91 -1.61 -17.73 -15.29
N TRP A 92 -2.21 -16.60 -14.95
CA TRP A 92 -3.58 -16.46 -14.48
C TRP A 92 -4.43 -15.76 -15.53
N GLN A 93 -5.55 -16.38 -15.90
CA GLN A 93 -6.47 -15.84 -16.89
C GLN A 93 -7.74 -15.31 -16.21
N THR A 94 -8.18 -14.13 -16.66
CA THR A 94 -9.46 -13.57 -16.21
C THR A 94 -10.61 -14.40 -16.79
N LEU A 95 -11.51 -14.85 -15.91
CA LEU A 95 -12.73 -15.52 -16.33
C LEU A 95 -13.75 -14.49 -16.79
N ASN A 96 -14.45 -14.75 -17.89
CA ASN A 96 -15.60 -13.94 -18.30
C ASN A 96 -16.62 -13.92 -17.15
N LYS A 97 -17.22 -12.74 -16.90
CA LYS A 97 -18.18 -12.51 -15.81
C LYS A 97 -19.47 -13.33 -15.98
N THR A 98 -19.40 -14.64 -15.73
CA THR A 98 -20.59 -15.47 -15.57
C THR A 98 -20.99 -15.44 -14.11
N GLY A 99 -21.84 -14.47 -13.77
CA GLY A 99 -22.92 -14.66 -12.80
C GLY A 99 -22.64 -14.59 -11.31
N ASP A 100 -21.40 -14.58 -10.81
CA ASP A 100 -21.19 -14.58 -9.36
C ASP A 100 -20.28 -13.44 -8.85
N ARG A 101 -20.82 -12.63 -7.93
CA ARG A 101 -20.15 -11.48 -7.30
C ARG A 101 -19.03 -11.89 -6.33
N TYR A 102 -18.84 -13.19 -6.15
CA TYR A 102 -17.95 -13.78 -5.16
C TYR A 102 -17.04 -14.90 -5.70
N GLY A 103 -17.13 -15.25 -6.98
CA GLY A 103 -16.28 -16.26 -7.62
C GLY A 103 -14.86 -15.75 -7.88
N SER A 104 -13.86 -16.65 -7.88
CA SER A 104 -12.50 -16.31 -8.30
C SER A 104 -12.52 -15.85 -9.76
N HIS A 105 -12.35 -14.54 -9.99
CA HIS A 105 -12.32 -13.96 -11.33
C HIS A 105 -11.04 -14.30 -12.10
N LEU A 106 -10.11 -15.00 -11.45
CA LEU A 106 -8.90 -15.53 -12.05
C LEU A 106 -8.89 -17.05 -11.94
N LYS A 107 -8.44 -17.70 -13.00
CA LYS A 107 -8.14 -19.12 -13.03
C LYS A 107 -6.66 -19.33 -13.31
N ASN A 108 -6.01 -20.12 -12.47
CA ASN A 108 -4.66 -20.59 -12.73
C ASN A 108 -4.71 -21.52 -13.95
N THR A 109 -3.92 -21.20 -14.98
CA THR A 109 -3.89 -21.99 -16.22
C THR A 109 -2.98 -23.22 -16.11
N GLY A 110 -2.14 -23.30 -15.07
CA GLY A 110 -1.09 -24.30 -14.93
C GLY A 110 0.12 -24.05 -15.85
N ILE A 111 0.09 -23.03 -16.71
CA ILE A 111 1.20 -22.66 -17.58
C ILE A 111 2.22 -21.88 -16.76
N LYS A 112 3.46 -22.37 -16.72
CA LYS A 112 4.55 -21.70 -16.01
C LYS A 112 4.96 -20.42 -16.73
N LYS A 113 5.10 -19.33 -15.97
CA LYS A 113 5.58 -18.05 -16.51
C LYS A 113 7.07 -18.09 -16.80
N GLN A 114 7.48 -17.23 -17.73
CA GLN A 114 8.90 -16.89 -17.88
C GLN A 114 9.43 -16.25 -16.58
N PRO A 115 10.74 -16.39 -16.28
CA PRO A 115 11.34 -15.72 -15.15
C PRO A 115 11.05 -14.20 -15.16
N PRO A 116 11.01 -13.55 -13.98
CA PRO A 116 10.91 -12.10 -13.90
C PRO A 116 12.00 -11.42 -14.76
N PRO A 117 11.70 -10.27 -15.37
CA PRO A 117 12.66 -9.57 -16.22
C PRO A 117 13.89 -9.15 -15.41
N ASP A 118 15.03 -9.02 -16.09
CA ASP A 118 16.26 -8.45 -15.53
C ASP A 118 16.79 -9.18 -14.26
N ASN A 119 16.50 -10.47 -14.12
CA ASN A 119 16.83 -11.29 -12.95
C ASN A 119 16.25 -10.74 -11.63
N LEU A 120 15.08 -10.10 -11.72
CA LEU A 120 14.41 -9.56 -10.54
C LEU A 120 14.00 -10.65 -9.56
N LEU A 121 14.26 -10.35 -8.30
CA LEU A 121 13.77 -11.09 -7.17
C LEU A 121 12.34 -10.58 -6.87
N ILE A 122 11.30 -11.42 -7.02
CA ILE A 122 9.92 -11.10 -6.60
C ILE A 122 9.74 -11.05 -5.08
N PHE A 123 9.40 -9.88 -4.54
CA PHE A 123 9.05 -9.70 -3.12
C PHE A 123 7.54 -9.71 -2.92
N LYS A 124 7.06 -10.34 -1.85
CA LYS A 124 5.69 -10.15 -1.36
C LYS A 124 5.58 -8.77 -0.70
N GLY A 125 4.53 -8.03 -0.98
CA GLY A 125 4.17 -6.81 -0.26
C GLY A 125 2.67 -6.67 -0.10
N SER A 126 2.21 -5.43 -0.01
CA SER A 126 0.80 -5.07 -0.02
C SER A 126 0.49 -4.10 -1.16
N ALA A 127 -0.79 -3.93 -1.45
CA ALA A 127 -1.26 -3.00 -2.47
C ALA A 127 -0.98 -1.53 -2.12
N TYR A 128 -0.58 -1.22 -0.88
CA TYR A 128 -0.57 0.14 -0.35
C TYR A 128 0.81 0.57 0.13
N GLY A 129 1.15 1.84 -0.09
CA GLY A 129 2.48 2.38 0.23
C GLY A 129 2.49 3.88 0.47
N ALA A 130 3.61 4.37 1.01
CA ALA A 130 4.02 5.75 0.84
C ALA A 130 5.15 5.81 -0.19
N PHE A 131 4.84 6.39 -1.36
CA PHE A 131 5.74 6.43 -2.50
C PHE A 131 6.35 7.81 -2.62
N SER A 132 7.67 7.93 -2.58
CA SER A 132 8.33 9.20 -2.90
C SER A 132 8.03 9.60 -4.35
N ARG A 133 8.01 10.91 -4.62
CA ARG A 133 7.81 11.39 -5.99
C ARG A 133 8.84 10.79 -6.97
N ALA A 134 10.11 10.76 -6.58
CA ALA A 134 11.16 10.20 -7.41
C ALA A 134 10.94 8.72 -7.72
N PHE A 135 10.40 7.95 -6.77
CA PHE A 135 10.02 6.56 -7.02
C PHE A 135 8.85 6.45 -8.01
N VAL A 136 7.84 7.33 -7.93
CA VAL A 136 6.74 7.36 -8.90
C VAL A 136 7.26 7.70 -10.30
N GLU A 137 8.17 8.67 -10.43
CA GLU A 137 8.83 8.99 -11.71
C GLU A 137 9.59 7.77 -12.26
N PHE A 138 10.34 7.08 -11.40
CA PHE A 138 11.02 5.83 -11.74
C PHE A 138 10.04 4.76 -12.24
N VAL A 139 8.93 4.50 -11.54
CA VAL A 139 7.91 3.52 -11.95
C VAL A 139 7.38 3.80 -13.35
N LEU A 140 7.14 5.07 -13.67
CA LEU A 140 6.56 5.48 -14.95
C LEU A 140 7.57 5.50 -16.11
N THR A 141 8.86 5.70 -15.82
CA THR A 141 9.88 5.96 -16.85
C THR A 141 10.88 4.83 -17.03
N ASN A 142 11.21 4.09 -15.98
CA ASN A 142 12.23 3.05 -16.04
C ASN A 142 11.79 1.83 -16.87
N GLU A 143 12.63 1.41 -17.80
CA GLU A 143 12.31 0.31 -18.72
C GLU A 143 12.16 -1.05 -18.02
N VAL A 144 12.93 -1.30 -16.95
CA VAL A 144 12.77 -2.53 -16.15
C VAL A 144 11.46 -2.50 -15.38
N ALA A 145 11.08 -1.35 -14.81
CA ALA A 145 9.80 -1.19 -14.11
C ALA A 145 8.60 -1.41 -15.04
N LYS A 146 8.67 -0.93 -16.29
CA LYS A 146 7.66 -1.19 -17.33
C LYS A 146 7.62 -2.67 -17.74
N ARG A 147 8.77 -3.31 -17.94
CA ARG A 147 8.84 -4.76 -18.23
C ARG A 147 8.26 -5.60 -17.10
N LEU A 148 8.54 -5.26 -15.83
CA LEU A 148 7.96 -5.95 -14.68
C LEU A 148 6.44 -5.74 -14.61
N LEU A 149 5.96 -4.55 -14.97
CA LEU A 149 4.53 -4.24 -14.98
C LEU A 149 3.80 -5.13 -16.00
N GLU A 150 4.36 -5.23 -17.21
CA GLU A 150 3.83 -6.10 -18.26
C GLU A 150 3.92 -7.58 -17.87
N TRP A 151 5.05 -8.02 -17.31
CA TRP A 151 5.22 -9.38 -16.81
C TRP A 151 4.20 -9.72 -15.71
N SER A 152 3.74 -8.73 -14.93
CA SER A 152 2.77 -8.91 -13.85
C SER A 152 1.31 -8.95 -14.33
N ARG A 153 1.02 -8.69 -15.61
CA ARG A 153 -0.35 -8.53 -16.14
C ARG A 153 -1.24 -9.76 -15.96
N ASP A 154 -0.65 -10.94 -16.08
CA ASP A 154 -1.29 -12.26 -16.00
C ASP A 154 -0.85 -13.02 -14.73
N THR A 155 -0.58 -12.29 -13.65
CA THR A 155 -0.33 -12.86 -12.31
C THR A 155 -1.53 -12.64 -11.39
N TYR A 156 -1.57 -13.35 -10.26
CA TYR A 156 -2.61 -13.18 -9.25
C TYR A 156 -2.19 -12.14 -8.20
N SER A 157 -3.01 -11.11 -8.00
CA SER A 157 -2.79 -9.97 -7.10
C SER A 157 -1.45 -9.25 -7.36
N PRO A 158 -1.21 -8.69 -8.56
CA PRO A 158 0.06 -8.06 -8.88
C PRO A 158 0.40 -6.83 -8.04
N ASP A 159 -0.61 -6.17 -7.50
CA ASP A 159 -0.48 -5.10 -6.52
C ASP A 159 0.19 -5.56 -5.22
N GLU A 160 0.17 -6.85 -4.89
CA GLU A 160 0.83 -7.44 -3.71
C GLU A 160 2.27 -7.92 -3.97
N HIS A 161 2.86 -7.62 -5.13
CA HIS A 161 4.29 -7.86 -5.35
C HIS A 161 5.02 -6.81 -6.19
N TYR A 162 4.32 -6.08 -7.07
CA TYR A 162 4.96 -5.15 -8.00
C TYR A 162 5.74 -4.04 -7.27
N TRP A 163 5.09 -3.37 -6.31
CA TRP A 163 5.69 -2.29 -5.53
C TRP A 163 6.90 -2.77 -4.73
N ALA A 164 6.73 -3.86 -3.99
CA ALA A 164 7.77 -4.46 -3.17
C ALA A 164 8.96 -4.90 -4.03
N THR A 165 8.70 -5.53 -5.17
CA THR A 165 9.75 -5.99 -6.08
C THR A 165 10.61 -4.82 -6.56
N LEU A 166 9.99 -3.72 -7.02
CA LEU A 166 10.78 -2.55 -7.43
C LEU A 166 11.54 -1.92 -6.26
N ASN A 167 10.94 -1.86 -5.08
CA ASN A 167 11.52 -1.17 -3.93
C ASN A 167 12.70 -1.90 -3.27
N TYR A 168 12.79 -3.23 -3.40
CA TYR A 168 13.75 -4.08 -2.68
C TYR A 168 14.82 -4.75 -3.56
N ASN A 169 14.85 -4.47 -4.87
CA ASN A 169 15.91 -4.96 -5.76
C ASN A 169 17.03 -3.89 -5.89
N PRO A 170 18.17 -4.04 -5.17
CA PRO A 170 19.20 -2.99 -5.10
C PRO A 170 19.91 -2.75 -6.44
N HIS A 171 19.98 -3.75 -7.32
CA HIS A 171 20.60 -3.59 -8.64
C HIS A 171 19.80 -2.66 -9.57
N LEU A 172 18.52 -2.38 -9.27
CA LEU A 172 17.74 -1.37 -9.98
C LEU A 172 18.05 0.07 -9.51
N ASN A 173 18.69 0.22 -8.35
CA ASN A 173 18.88 1.49 -7.66
C ASN A 173 17.58 2.35 -7.61
N PRO A 174 16.46 1.80 -7.12
CA PRO A 174 15.17 2.51 -7.10
C PRO A 174 15.25 3.74 -6.18
N PRO A 175 14.76 4.92 -6.60
CA PRO A 175 14.74 6.10 -5.74
C PRO A 175 13.99 5.84 -4.44
N GLY A 176 14.63 6.13 -3.31
CA GLY A 176 14.06 5.91 -1.97
C GLY A 176 13.87 4.44 -1.59
N GLY A 177 14.33 3.49 -2.41
CA GLY A 177 14.18 2.07 -2.11
C GLY A 177 15.22 1.53 -1.14
N TYR A 178 14.99 0.31 -0.68
CA TYR A 178 15.81 -0.31 0.36
C TYR A 178 17.11 -0.84 -0.23
N LYS A 179 18.24 -0.38 0.31
CA LYS A 179 19.58 -0.88 -0.03
C LYS A 179 19.93 -2.11 0.81
N VAL A 180 19.11 -3.16 0.75
CA VAL A 180 19.38 -4.38 1.51
C VAL A 180 20.57 -5.12 0.88
N LYS A 181 21.71 -5.14 1.58
CA LYS A 181 22.67 -6.24 1.41
C LYS A 181 21.97 -7.51 1.92
N LEU A 182 21.85 -8.53 1.07
CA LEU A 182 21.10 -9.78 1.30
C LEU A 182 21.33 -10.43 2.69
N HIS A 183 22.44 -10.12 3.35
CA HIS A 183 22.80 -10.55 4.72
C HIS A 183 21.91 -9.97 5.83
N ILE A 184 21.27 -8.82 5.61
CA ILE A 184 20.32 -8.17 6.54
C ILE A 184 18.97 -8.91 6.57
N SER A 185 18.77 -9.90 5.68
CA SER A 185 17.60 -10.79 5.64
C SER A 185 17.32 -11.47 6.98
N PHE A 186 18.33 -11.85 7.76
CA PHE A 186 18.10 -12.49 9.07
C PHE A 186 17.52 -11.53 10.11
N VAL A 187 18.05 -10.29 10.18
CA VAL A 187 17.55 -9.27 11.13
C VAL A 187 16.16 -8.79 10.71
N PHE A 188 15.90 -8.59 9.42
CA PHE A 188 14.55 -8.25 8.94
C PHE A 188 13.56 -9.40 9.12
N ILE A 189 13.97 -10.67 8.97
CA ILE A 189 13.09 -11.82 9.23
C ILE A 189 12.76 -11.93 10.73
N ILE A 190 13.71 -11.61 11.61
CA ILE A 190 13.47 -11.59 13.07
C ILE A 190 12.59 -10.39 13.42
N LEU A 191 12.93 -9.18 12.98
CA LEU A 191 12.14 -7.98 13.24
C LEU A 191 10.72 -8.08 12.65
N ALA A 192 10.55 -8.58 11.43
CA ALA A 192 9.22 -8.83 10.85
C ALA A 192 8.44 -9.97 11.54
N LYS A 193 9.10 -10.78 12.37
CA LYS A 193 8.45 -11.81 13.20
C LYS A 193 8.13 -11.31 14.61
N THR A 194 8.88 -10.34 15.12
CA THR A 194 8.77 -9.86 16.51
C THR A 194 8.15 -8.47 16.64
N ASP A 195 8.11 -7.70 15.55
CA ASP A 195 7.61 -6.33 15.54
C ASP A 195 6.83 -6.04 14.24
N PRO A 196 5.49 -5.95 14.28
CA PRO A 196 4.67 -5.62 13.12
C PRO A 196 4.87 -4.18 12.60
N THR A 197 5.72 -3.37 13.23
CA THR A 197 5.85 -1.92 12.94
C THR A 197 6.95 -1.53 11.95
N ILE A 198 7.58 -2.49 11.27
CA ILE A 198 8.66 -2.18 10.30
C ILE A 198 8.19 -1.47 9.01
N TRP A 199 6.88 -1.41 8.81
CA TRP A 199 6.21 -0.57 7.81
C TRP A 199 5.06 0.17 8.50
N THR A 200 4.95 1.45 8.22
CA THR A 200 3.97 2.34 8.89
C THR A 200 2.89 2.81 7.93
N SER A 201 3.00 2.45 6.65
CA SER A 201 2.08 2.81 5.61
C SER A 201 0.64 2.57 6.03
N ARG A 202 0.24 1.32 6.33
CA ARG A 202 -1.15 0.89 6.60
C ARG A 202 -1.18 -0.08 7.80
N TYR A 203 -2.14 0.10 8.70
CA TYR A 203 -2.51 -0.89 9.70
C TYR A 203 -3.70 -1.72 9.19
N VAL A 204 -3.58 -3.04 9.26
CA VAL A 204 -4.64 -3.99 8.95
C VAL A 204 -4.67 -5.04 10.05
N ASN A 205 -5.82 -5.29 10.67
CA ASN A 205 -5.95 -6.37 11.65
C ASN A 205 -6.39 -7.66 10.94
N TRP A 206 -5.46 -8.60 10.79
CA TRP A 206 -5.65 -9.94 10.22
C TRP A 206 -5.99 -10.99 11.29
N GLY A 207 -6.25 -10.56 12.52
CA GLY A 207 -6.54 -11.42 13.66
C GLY A 207 -5.46 -11.41 14.73
N GLU A 208 -4.48 -10.50 14.66
CA GLU A 208 -3.46 -10.31 15.70
C GLU A 208 -4.07 -9.75 16.99
N SER A 209 -5.21 -9.08 16.89
CA SER A 209 -5.97 -8.58 18.04
C SER A 209 -7.45 -8.87 17.87
N ARG A 210 -8.17 -8.90 19.00
CA ARG A 210 -9.62 -9.12 19.00
C ARG A 210 -10.29 -8.05 18.15
N CYS A 211 -11.08 -8.50 17.17
CA CYS A 211 -11.94 -7.64 16.37
C CYS A 211 -13.31 -7.52 17.06
N TYR A 212 -13.72 -6.31 17.40
CA TYR A 212 -15.04 -6.06 17.99
C TYR A 212 -16.09 -5.66 16.96
N GLY A 213 -15.68 -5.25 15.76
CA GLY A 213 -16.55 -5.12 14.60
C GLY A 213 -16.81 -6.48 13.91
N GLN A 214 -16.58 -6.54 12.61
CA GLN A 214 -16.91 -7.71 11.79
C GLN A 214 -15.71 -8.22 11.00
N ILE A 215 -15.44 -9.54 11.05
CA ILE A 215 -14.41 -10.15 10.21
C ILE A 215 -15.00 -10.44 8.83
N ILE A 216 -14.45 -9.81 7.79
CA ILE A 216 -14.82 -10.06 6.40
C ILE A 216 -13.58 -10.47 5.61
N ARG A 217 -13.59 -11.67 5.01
CA ARG A 217 -12.44 -12.24 4.25
C ARG A 217 -11.13 -12.24 5.06
N GLY A 218 -11.22 -12.56 6.36
CA GLY A 218 -10.06 -12.64 7.25
C GLY A 218 -9.49 -11.30 7.73
N ILE A 219 -10.12 -10.17 7.38
CA ILE A 219 -9.71 -8.84 7.84
C ILE A 219 -10.81 -8.24 8.73
N CYS A 220 -10.42 -7.68 9.86
CA CYS A 220 -11.34 -6.93 10.74
C CYS A 220 -11.85 -5.66 10.04
N VAL A 221 -13.17 -5.53 9.94
CA VAL A 221 -13.85 -4.26 9.80
C VAL A 221 -14.02 -3.70 11.20
N PHE A 222 -13.30 -2.61 11.51
CA PHE A 222 -13.26 -2.04 12.85
C PHE A 222 -14.64 -1.51 13.28
N GLY A 223 -15.01 -1.83 14.51
CA GLY A 223 -16.14 -1.27 15.24
C GLY A 223 -15.69 -0.24 16.28
N SER A 224 -16.65 0.38 16.95
CA SER A 224 -16.44 1.45 17.93
C SER A 224 -15.56 1.01 19.11
N LEU A 225 -15.68 -0.24 19.54
CA LEU A 225 -14.84 -0.82 20.60
C LEU A 225 -13.40 -1.13 20.16
N ASP A 226 -13.10 -1.13 18.85
CA ASP A 226 -11.73 -1.28 18.35
C ASP A 226 -10.95 0.05 18.40
N LEU A 227 -11.65 1.21 18.42
CA LEU A 227 -11.03 2.54 18.31
C LEU A 227 -9.90 2.81 19.32
N PRO A 228 -10.02 2.47 20.62
CA PRO A 228 -8.94 2.73 21.57
C PRO A 228 -7.61 2.08 21.17
N SER A 229 -7.66 0.92 20.51
CA SER A 229 -6.46 0.20 20.03
C SER A 229 -5.80 0.86 18.81
N LEU A 230 -6.53 1.73 18.11
CA LEU A 230 -6.04 2.44 16.93
C LEU A 230 -5.37 3.77 17.28
N LEU A 231 -5.67 4.36 18.44
CA LEU A 231 -5.22 5.71 18.79
C LEU A 231 -3.71 5.84 19.00
N ASN A 232 -3.07 4.75 19.46
CA ASN A 232 -1.63 4.73 19.78
C ASN A 232 -0.80 4.03 18.69
N ARG A 233 -1.41 3.72 17.54
CA ARG A 233 -0.73 3.10 16.40
C ARG A 233 0.22 4.07 15.74
N HIS A 234 1.38 3.60 15.27
CA HIS A 234 2.33 4.42 14.52
C HIS A 234 2.00 4.46 13.02
N GLU A 235 1.11 3.58 12.55
CA GLU A 235 0.70 3.53 11.17
C GLU A 235 -0.07 4.80 10.75
N LEU A 236 0.02 5.16 9.47
CA LEU A 236 -0.54 6.41 8.94
C LEU A 236 -2.05 6.29 8.74
N ILE A 237 -2.51 5.13 8.28
CA ILE A 237 -3.87 4.85 7.81
C ILE A 237 -4.28 3.46 8.31
N ALA A 238 -5.56 3.26 8.63
CA ALA A 238 -6.11 1.97 9.03
C ALA A 238 -7.10 1.42 8.00
N ASN A 239 -7.03 0.11 7.77
CA ASN A 239 -7.99 -0.67 6.97
C ASN A 239 -8.60 -1.78 7.85
N LYS A 240 -9.93 -1.95 7.94
CA LYS A 240 -11.00 -1.30 7.16
C LYS A 240 -12.16 -0.79 8.01
N PHE A 241 -12.90 0.17 7.46
CA PHE A 241 -14.13 0.73 8.03
C PHE A 241 -15.26 0.65 7.00
N TYR A 242 -16.46 0.33 7.47
CA TYR A 242 -17.68 0.42 6.69
C TYR A 242 -18.80 1.03 7.51
N LEU A 243 -19.49 2.03 6.93
CA LEU A 243 -20.62 2.70 7.57
C LEU A 243 -21.76 1.72 7.94
N HIS A 244 -21.93 0.64 7.18
CA HIS A 244 -22.97 -0.36 7.47
C HIS A 244 -22.56 -1.37 8.55
N THR A 245 -21.27 -1.47 8.89
CA THR A 245 -20.79 -2.33 9.98
C THR A 245 -20.89 -1.59 11.30
N ASP A 246 -20.30 -0.40 11.38
CA ASP A 246 -20.40 0.47 12.55
C ASP A 246 -20.17 1.93 12.13
N PRO A 247 -21.24 2.73 11.96
CA PRO A 247 -21.10 4.13 11.58
C PRO A 247 -20.52 5.00 12.71
N ILE A 248 -20.67 4.57 13.97
CA ILE A 248 -20.13 5.30 15.14
C ILE A 248 -18.60 5.20 15.12
N ALA A 249 -18.05 4.02 14.80
CA ALA A 249 -16.61 3.85 14.65
C ALA A 249 -16.00 4.83 13.64
N TYR A 250 -16.66 4.95 12.47
CA TYR A 250 -16.26 5.87 11.41
C TYR A 250 -16.32 7.33 11.87
N GLN A 251 -17.46 7.74 12.42
CA GLN A 251 -17.70 9.13 12.84
C GLN A 251 -16.79 9.56 13.99
N CYS A 252 -16.60 8.72 15.01
CA CYS A 252 -15.73 9.04 16.13
C CYS A 252 -14.26 9.19 15.70
N LEU A 253 -13.77 8.36 14.78
CA LEU A 253 -12.41 8.50 14.26
C LEU A 253 -12.27 9.78 13.42
N GLU A 254 -13.25 10.08 12.56
CA GLU A 254 -13.27 11.32 11.78
C GLU A 254 -13.26 12.57 12.69
N GLU A 255 -14.15 12.63 13.68
CA GLU A 255 -14.23 13.73 14.63
C GLU A 255 -12.93 13.88 15.44
N LEU A 256 -12.33 12.77 15.87
CA LEU A 256 -11.07 12.79 16.60
C LEU A 256 -9.94 13.36 15.75
N ILE A 257 -9.80 12.91 14.49
CA ILE A 257 -8.77 13.43 13.58
C ILE A 257 -9.02 14.91 13.28
N PHE A 258 -10.27 15.31 13.06
CA PHE A 258 -10.64 16.70 12.85
C PHE A 258 -10.30 17.58 14.05
N ASN A 259 -10.65 17.17 15.28
CA ASN A 259 -10.35 17.92 16.48
C ASN A 259 -8.85 18.03 16.75
N ARG A 260 -8.09 16.94 16.53
CA ARG A 260 -6.62 16.96 16.60
C ARG A 260 -6.01 17.90 15.57
N SER A 261 -6.58 18.00 14.38
CA SER A 261 -6.05 18.87 13.31
C SER A 261 -6.12 20.37 13.64
N LYS A 262 -6.98 20.76 14.58
CA LYS A 262 -7.09 22.14 15.08
C LYS A 262 -5.98 22.51 16.07
N LEU A 263 -5.21 21.52 16.53
CA LEU A 263 -4.13 21.68 17.48
C LEU A 263 -2.80 21.42 16.76
N ASP A 264 -1.87 22.38 16.74
CA ASP A 264 -0.52 22.13 16.21
C ASP A 264 0.35 21.45 17.27
N LEU A 265 0.03 20.20 17.56
CA LEU A 265 0.77 19.41 18.54
C LEU A 265 2.07 18.85 17.93
N PRO A 266 3.12 18.68 18.75
CA PRO A 266 4.30 17.95 18.33
C PRO A 266 3.92 16.51 17.98
N LEU A 267 4.67 15.89 17.05
CA LEU A 267 4.44 14.50 16.69
C LEU A 267 4.71 13.60 17.89
N ASN A 268 3.69 12.84 18.31
CA ASN A 268 3.85 11.81 19.32
C ASN A 268 4.82 10.74 18.79
N ASP A 269 5.89 10.51 19.56
CA ASP A 269 6.94 9.53 19.25
C ASP A 269 7.63 9.71 17.88
N ALA A 270 8.14 10.92 17.63
CA ALA A 270 8.99 11.16 16.45
C ALA A 270 10.25 10.27 16.40
N THR A 271 10.71 9.76 17.55
CA THR A 271 11.88 8.88 17.65
C THR A 271 11.65 7.54 16.97
N PHE A 272 10.44 6.97 17.10
CA PHE A 272 10.05 5.76 16.39
C PHE A 272 10.26 5.91 14.86
N TYR A 273 9.70 6.95 14.23
CA TYR A 273 9.83 7.14 12.78
C TYR A 273 11.27 7.40 12.33
N ARG A 274 12.11 8.04 13.16
CA ARG A 274 13.54 8.26 12.86
C ARG A 274 14.38 6.98 12.92
N ARG A 275 13.86 5.92 13.55
CA ARG A 275 14.53 4.62 13.67
C ARG A 275 14.01 3.61 12.63
N MET A 276 13.19 4.04 11.68
CA MET A 276 12.66 3.16 10.65
C MET A 276 13.79 2.48 9.86
N PRO A 277 13.69 1.16 9.59
CA PRO A 277 14.80 0.42 8.98
C PRO A 277 15.27 0.96 7.62
N PHE A 278 14.37 1.54 6.82
CA PHE A 278 14.75 2.15 5.53
C PHE A 278 15.66 3.37 5.66
N LEU A 279 15.63 4.07 6.80
CA LEU A 279 16.52 5.21 7.08
C LEU A 279 17.90 4.78 7.58
N LEU A 280 17.98 3.60 8.19
CA LEU A 280 19.23 3.07 8.73
C LEU A 280 20.02 2.26 7.71
N ALA A 281 19.35 1.77 6.67
CA ALA A 281 19.94 0.96 5.61
C ALA A 281 20.48 1.78 4.43
N SER A 282 20.35 3.12 4.46
CA SER A 282 20.67 4.04 3.36
C SER A 282 22.13 4.43 3.26
#